data_AF-A0A8J7F8P2-F1
#
_entry.id   AF-A0A8J7F8P2-F1
#
_cell.length_a   1.000
_cell.length_b   1.000
_cell.length_c   1.000
_cell.angle_alpha   90.00
_cell.angle_beta   90.00
_cell.angle_gamma   90.00
#
_symmetry.space_group_name_H-M   'P 1'
#
loop_
_entity.id
_entity.type
_entity.pdbx_description
1 polymer ?
#
loop_
_entity_poly.entity_id
_entity_poly.type
_entity_poly.pdbx_seq_one_letter_code
_entity_poly.pdbx_strand_id
1 'polypeptide(L)'
;MDEKRLQVYFEIINQLLTNASSEEEATTLNAEPQYVDAGLVQTMIEVAKGFSQEGNEDIAEFLLSAATQLADVLELSLTDFGAENQNDLLVQALLVTEETEGSPEVVYPLLHKNIELLDDKFAEVLRNWVIDAISQSSTEQGEDIAATIGIFSSLIQEFPLGKRVHNLEIAIAGYESIHSLFTHDKYPEQWAATQYNLGNAYGDRINGEKAENIEKAIHCYQSALKVHTRETYPYEWAMIHNNLGTAYSNRVKENKMQNLNKASHHYETALLVHTQQAYPDEWKMAQNNLAAVNQQKAQRINIHQSRD
;
A
#
# COMPACT_ATOMS: atom_id res chain seq x y z
N MET A 1 -24.77 -9.11 3.71
CA MET A 1 -25.23 -9.78 4.94
C MET A 1 -26.68 -10.22 4.73
N ASP A 2 -27.08 -11.41 5.20
CA ASP A 2 -28.46 -11.91 5.08
C ASP A 2 -29.37 -11.13 6.06
N GLU A 3 -30.47 -10.54 5.56
CA GLU A 3 -31.43 -9.76 6.36
C GLU A 3 -31.94 -10.53 7.59
N LYS A 4 -32.10 -11.86 7.47
CA LYS A 4 -32.52 -12.71 8.58
C LYS A 4 -31.47 -12.79 9.69
N ARG A 5 -30.18 -12.78 9.33
CA ARG A 5 -29.07 -12.86 10.30
C ARG A 5 -28.92 -11.55 11.07
N LEU A 6 -29.07 -10.41 10.39
CA LEU A 6 -29.09 -9.09 11.01
C LEU A 6 -30.21 -8.96 12.04
N GLN A 7 -31.40 -9.47 11.72
CA GLN A 7 -32.53 -9.46 12.64
C GLN A 7 -32.24 -10.25 13.92
N VAL A 8 -31.63 -11.44 13.80
CA VAL A 8 -31.21 -12.24 14.96
C VAL A 8 -30.17 -11.50 15.82
N TYR A 9 -29.21 -10.81 15.21
CA TYR A 9 -28.25 -10.00 15.98
C TYR A 9 -28.92 -8.88 16.77
N PHE A 10 -29.87 -8.16 16.18
CA PHE A 10 -30.62 -7.14 16.92
C PHE A 10 -31.46 -7.72 18.06
N GLU A 11 -32.02 -8.92 17.91
CA GLU A 11 -32.72 -9.62 18.99
C GLU A 11 -31.78 -9.95 20.15
N ILE A 12 -30.57 -10.45 19.86
CA ILE A 12 -29.52 -10.75 20.86
C ILE A 12 -29.09 -9.46 21.58
N ILE A 13 -28.85 -8.38 20.85
CA ILE A 13 -28.46 -7.08 21.40
C ILE A 13 -29.55 -6.51 22.32
N ASN A 14 -30.81 -6.59 21.89
CA ASN A 14 -31.93 -6.13 22.72
C ASN A 14 -32.05 -6.94 24.02
N GLN A 15 -31.84 -8.26 23.97
CA GLN A 15 -31.82 -9.09 25.17
C GLN A 15 -30.70 -8.70 26.14
N LEU A 16 -29.49 -8.45 25.63
CA LEU A 16 -28.36 -7.95 26.42
C LEU A 16 -28.72 -6.65 27.15
N LEU A 17 -29.32 -5.69 26.44
CA LEU A 17 -29.71 -4.39 27.00
C LEU A 17 -30.82 -4.51 28.06
N THR A 18 -31.79 -5.40 27.85
CA THR A 18 -32.83 -5.66 28.85
C THR A 18 -32.28 -6.34 30.11
N ASN A 19 -31.28 -7.20 29.96
CA ASN A 19 -30.66 -7.88 31.10
C ASN A 19 -29.75 -6.94 31.88
N ALA A 20 -29.01 -6.05 31.19
CA ALA A 20 -28.16 -5.04 31.82
C ALA A 20 -28.94 -4.03 32.69
N SER A 21 -30.23 -3.85 32.42
CA SER A 21 -31.13 -2.99 33.18
C SER A 21 -31.85 -3.70 34.33
N SER A 22 -31.63 -5.01 34.49
CA SER A 22 -32.13 -5.82 35.61
C SER A 22 -31.02 -6.05 36.66
N GLU A 23 -31.35 -6.08 37.95
CA GLU A 23 -30.39 -6.27 39.07
C GLU A 23 -29.69 -7.66 39.11
N GLU A 24 -29.75 -8.46 38.03
CA GLU A 24 -29.09 -9.76 37.97
C GLU A 24 -27.63 -9.63 37.49
N GLU A 25 -26.69 -9.96 38.38
CA GLU A 25 -25.23 -9.86 38.20
C GLU A 25 -24.62 -10.74 37.08
N ALA A 26 -25.43 -11.43 36.27
CA ALA A 26 -24.94 -12.34 35.22
C ALA A 26 -25.56 -12.02 33.85
N THR A 27 -24.93 -11.11 33.11
CA THR A 27 -25.20 -10.87 31.67
C THR A 27 -24.65 -12.03 30.83
N THR A 28 -25.33 -13.18 30.86
CA THR A 28 -24.99 -14.31 29.98
C THR A 28 -25.63 -14.11 28.60
N LEU A 29 -24.80 -14.18 27.55
CA LEU A 29 -25.26 -14.12 26.16
C LEU A 29 -26.02 -15.41 25.81
N ASN A 30 -27.36 -15.36 25.78
CA ASN A 30 -28.19 -16.50 25.41
C ASN A 30 -28.43 -16.53 23.89
N ALA A 31 -27.39 -16.87 23.12
CA ALA A 31 -27.44 -16.94 21.67
C ALA A 31 -27.04 -18.33 21.16
N GLU A 32 -27.64 -18.79 20.05
CA GLU A 32 -27.19 -20.03 19.41
C GLU A 32 -25.76 -19.85 18.88
N PRO A 33 -24.86 -20.85 19.03
CA PRO A 33 -23.44 -20.71 18.69
C PRO A 33 -23.17 -20.22 17.25
N GLN A 34 -24.07 -20.55 16.32
CA GLN A 34 -23.96 -20.16 14.91
C GLN A 34 -24.15 -18.65 14.65
N TYR A 35 -24.61 -17.88 15.65
CA TYR A 35 -24.77 -16.41 15.60
C TYR A 35 -23.80 -15.68 16.54
N VAL A 36 -22.93 -16.41 17.23
CA VAL A 36 -21.88 -15.84 18.09
C VAL A 36 -20.60 -15.79 17.26
N ASP A 37 -20.48 -14.74 16.45
CA ASP A 37 -19.40 -14.57 15.48
C ASP A 37 -19.01 -13.09 15.30
N ALA A 38 -18.04 -12.83 14.41
CA ALA A 38 -17.61 -11.47 14.09
C ALA A 38 -18.75 -10.56 13.60
N GLY A 39 -19.79 -11.12 12.97
CA GLY A 39 -20.96 -10.34 12.54
C GLY A 39 -21.75 -9.78 13.71
N LEU A 40 -21.91 -10.56 14.79
CA LEU A 40 -22.57 -10.08 16.01
C LEU A 40 -21.74 -8.99 16.70
N VAL A 41 -20.43 -9.19 16.84
CA VAL A 41 -19.54 -8.20 17.46
C VAL A 41 -19.57 -6.88 16.68
N GLN A 42 -19.51 -6.92 15.35
CA GLN A 42 -19.65 -5.73 14.51
C GLN A 42 -20.98 -5.01 14.75
N THR A 43 -22.08 -5.76 14.79
CA THR A 43 -23.42 -5.19 14.97
C THR A 43 -23.54 -4.54 16.37
N MET A 44 -22.92 -5.13 17.40
CA MET A 44 -22.87 -4.54 18.74
C MET A 44 -22.13 -3.19 18.75
N ILE A 45 -21.00 -3.10 18.06
CA ILE A 45 -20.21 -1.86 17.93
C ILE A 45 -21.02 -0.78 17.19
N GLU A 46 -21.71 -1.14 16.11
CA GLU A 46 -22.54 -0.21 15.33
C GLU A 46 -23.72 0.33 16.16
N VAL A 47 -24.40 -0.54 16.92
CA VAL A 47 -25.49 -0.12 17.81
C VAL A 47 -24.97 0.78 18.93
N ALA A 48 -23.81 0.46 19.51
CA ALA A 48 -23.17 1.29 20.54
C ALA A 48 -22.89 2.72 20.02
N LYS A 49 -22.37 2.85 18.79
CA LYS A 49 -22.17 4.15 18.14
C LYS A 49 -23.46 4.93 17.96
N GLY A 50 -24.54 4.26 17.56
CA GLY A 50 -25.87 4.88 17.48
C GLY A 50 -26.30 5.49 18.81
N PHE A 51 -26.15 4.74 19.91
CA PHE A 51 -26.46 5.24 21.25
C PHE A 51 -25.58 6.41 21.68
N SER A 52 -24.26 6.37 21.40
CA SER A 52 -23.35 7.49 21.71
C SER A 52 -23.74 8.77 20.94
N GLN A 53 -24.11 8.65 19.66
CA GLN A 53 -24.62 9.79 18.86
C GLN A 53 -25.93 10.38 19.39
N GLU A 54 -26.76 9.55 20.02
CA GLU A 54 -28.00 9.97 20.67
C GLU A 54 -27.77 10.50 22.11
N GLY A 55 -26.53 10.49 22.61
CA GLY A 55 -26.16 10.95 23.94
C GLY A 55 -26.35 9.92 25.07
N ASN A 56 -26.59 8.65 24.72
CA ASN A 56 -26.77 7.54 25.66
C ASN A 56 -25.42 6.83 25.92
N GLU A 57 -24.47 7.55 26.51
CA GLU A 57 -23.08 7.06 26.67
C GLU A 57 -22.99 5.81 27.55
N ASP A 58 -23.81 5.68 28.60
CA ASP A 58 -23.81 4.49 29.48
C ASP A 58 -24.14 3.20 28.69
N ILE A 59 -25.09 3.29 27.75
CA ILE A 59 -25.49 2.17 26.90
C ILE A 59 -24.40 1.86 25.86
N ALA A 60 -23.80 2.91 25.30
CA ALA A 60 -22.71 2.78 24.34
C ALA A 60 -21.49 2.10 24.97
N GLU A 61 -21.06 2.55 26.16
CA GLU A 61 -19.93 1.95 26.89
C GLU A 61 -20.21 0.49 27.26
N PHE A 62 -21.41 0.17 27.71
CA PHE A 62 -21.81 -1.20 28.02
C PHE A 62 -21.69 -2.11 26.78
N LEU A 63 -22.27 -1.68 25.65
CA LEU A 63 -22.23 -2.47 24.41
C LEU A 63 -20.82 -2.61 23.85
N LEU A 64 -19.99 -1.57 23.93
CA LEU A 64 -18.58 -1.64 23.55
C LEU A 64 -17.81 -2.62 24.44
N SER A 65 -18.01 -2.58 25.76
CA SER A 65 -17.36 -3.53 26.68
C SER A 65 -17.77 -4.97 26.39
N ALA A 66 -19.06 -5.21 26.14
CA ALA A 66 -19.57 -6.53 25.78
C ALA A 66 -19.04 -7.01 24.42
N ALA A 67 -18.93 -6.11 23.44
CA ALA A 67 -18.36 -6.40 22.13
C ALA A 67 -16.88 -6.78 22.24
N THR A 68 -16.09 -6.04 23.03
CA THR A 68 -14.68 -6.35 23.30
C THR A 68 -14.51 -7.71 23.96
N GLN A 69 -15.27 -8.00 25.02
CA GLN A 69 -15.21 -9.30 25.69
C GLN A 69 -15.60 -10.45 24.75
N LEU A 70 -16.61 -10.23 23.90
CA LEU A 70 -17.01 -11.23 22.92
C LEU A 70 -15.95 -11.41 21.83
N ALA A 71 -15.30 -10.33 21.38
CA ALA A 71 -14.18 -10.40 20.47
C ALA A 71 -13.02 -11.22 21.06
N ASP A 72 -12.66 -10.99 22.32
CA ASP A 72 -11.62 -11.75 23.02
C ASP A 72 -11.97 -13.25 23.11
N VAL A 73 -13.22 -13.58 23.45
CA VAL A 73 -13.70 -14.98 23.53
C VAL A 73 -13.66 -15.68 22.18
N LEU A 74 -13.91 -14.94 21.10
CA LEU A 74 -13.89 -15.43 19.73
C LEU A 74 -12.48 -15.36 19.10
N GLU A 75 -11.48 -14.89 19.85
CA GLU A 75 -10.11 -14.64 19.36
C GLU A 75 -10.09 -13.75 18.10
N LEU A 76 -11.00 -12.76 18.03
CA LEU A 76 -11.13 -11.87 16.88
C LEU A 76 -10.09 -10.74 16.93
N SER A 77 -9.46 -10.49 15.79
CA SER A 77 -8.58 -9.35 15.53
C SER A 77 -9.40 -8.18 14.98
N LEU A 78 -8.86 -6.95 15.08
CA LEU A 78 -9.40 -5.75 14.39
C LEU A 78 -9.66 -5.99 12.89
N THR A 79 -8.98 -6.98 12.29
CA THR A 79 -9.14 -7.40 10.89
C THR A 79 -10.38 -8.22 10.56
N ASP A 80 -11.01 -8.83 11.58
CA ASP A 80 -12.22 -9.62 11.37
C ASP A 80 -13.44 -8.75 11.08
N PHE A 81 -13.32 -7.45 11.34
CA PHE A 81 -14.31 -6.42 11.08
C PHE A 81 -14.12 -5.78 9.70
N GLY A 82 -15.20 -5.22 9.14
CA GLY A 82 -15.08 -4.34 7.97
C GLY A 82 -14.70 -2.97 8.47
N ALA A 83 -13.83 -2.26 7.76
CA ALA A 83 -13.52 -0.89 8.11
C ALA A 83 -14.73 -0.01 7.80
N GLU A 84 -15.16 0.81 8.76
CA GLU A 84 -16.34 1.67 8.58
C GLU A 84 -16.04 2.87 7.69
N ASN A 85 -14.80 3.34 7.71
CA ASN A 85 -14.32 4.48 6.95
C ASN A 85 -12.82 4.37 6.67
N GLN A 86 -12.29 5.34 5.92
CA GLN A 86 -10.91 5.34 5.46
C GLN A 86 -9.88 5.46 6.60
N ASN A 87 -10.19 6.13 7.70
CA ASN A 87 -9.27 6.23 8.85
C ASN A 87 -9.16 4.89 9.57
N ASP A 88 -10.30 4.23 9.78
CA ASP A 88 -10.37 2.90 10.40
C ASP A 88 -9.61 1.87 9.56
N LEU A 89 -9.86 1.85 8.24
CA LEU A 89 -9.12 1.00 7.31
C LEU A 89 -7.61 1.28 7.36
N LEU A 90 -7.21 2.56 7.40
CA LEU A 90 -5.80 2.91 7.45
C LEU A 90 -5.12 2.37 8.71
N VAL A 91 -5.73 2.57 9.88
CA VAL A 91 -5.18 2.09 11.16
C VAL A 91 -5.09 0.56 11.16
N GLN A 92 -6.15 -0.14 10.72
CA GLN A 92 -6.16 -1.60 10.62
C GLN A 92 -5.06 -2.09 9.66
N ALA A 93 -4.95 -1.47 8.48
CA ALA A 93 -3.98 -1.89 7.48
C ALA A 93 -2.53 -1.69 7.94
N LEU A 94 -2.23 -0.57 8.62
CA LEU A 94 -0.90 -0.32 9.17
C LEU A 94 -0.58 -1.27 10.33
N LEU A 95 -1.51 -1.48 11.26
CA LEU A 95 -1.32 -2.41 12.37
C LEU A 95 -1.03 -3.83 11.88
N VAL A 96 -1.81 -4.34 10.93
CA VAL A 96 -1.60 -5.68 10.37
C VAL A 96 -0.29 -5.76 9.61
N THR A 97 0.07 -4.69 8.90
CA THR A 97 1.36 -4.64 8.20
C THR A 97 2.50 -4.77 9.21
N GLU A 98 2.42 -4.09 10.34
CA GLU A 98 3.41 -4.18 11.42
C GLU A 98 3.43 -5.59 12.04
N GLU A 99 2.28 -6.12 12.47
CA GLU A 99 2.16 -7.42 13.16
C GLU A 99 2.61 -8.61 12.28
N THR A 100 2.46 -8.49 10.96
CA THR A 100 2.74 -9.57 10.02
C THR A 100 4.00 -9.35 9.19
N GLU A 101 4.78 -8.32 9.51
CA GLU A 101 5.95 -7.88 8.72
C GLU A 101 5.61 -7.68 7.23
N GLY A 102 4.37 -7.28 6.95
CA GLY A 102 3.86 -7.04 5.61
C GLY A 102 3.50 -8.30 4.82
N SER A 103 2.98 -9.35 5.45
CA SER A 103 2.49 -10.54 4.73
C SER A 103 1.31 -10.21 3.81
N PRO A 104 1.44 -10.39 2.48
CA PRO A 104 0.34 -10.19 1.55
C PRO A 104 -0.86 -11.10 1.84
N GLU A 105 -0.63 -12.29 2.39
CA GLU A 105 -1.67 -13.28 2.73
C GLU A 105 -2.65 -12.76 3.78
N VAL A 106 -2.23 -11.81 4.62
CA VAL A 106 -3.07 -11.19 5.65
C VAL A 106 -3.56 -9.81 5.22
N VAL A 107 -2.69 -8.98 4.64
CA VAL A 107 -3.05 -7.60 4.26
C VAL A 107 -4.03 -7.57 3.07
N TYR A 108 -3.86 -8.44 2.07
CA TYR A 108 -4.69 -8.40 0.85
C TYR A 108 -6.16 -8.76 1.10
N PRO A 109 -6.51 -9.77 1.93
CA PRO A 109 -7.91 -9.99 2.31
C PRO A 109 -8.57 -8.77 2.97
N LEU A 110 -7.85 -8.07 3.87
CA LEU A 110 -8.35 -6.85 4.52
C LEU A 110 -8.63 -5.74 3.50
N LEU A 111 -7.67 -5.48 2.60
CA LEU A 111 -7.84 -4.48 1.54
C LEU A 111 -8.97 -4.85 0.57
N HIS A 112 -9.11 -6.13 0.25
CA HIS A 112 -10.17 -6.61 -0.64
C HIS A 112 -11.56 -6.44 -0.02
N LYS A 113 -11.71 -6.74 1.28
CA LYS A 113 -12.97 -6.55 2.00
C LYS A 113 -13.43 -5.08 2.03
N ASN A 114 -12.47 -4.16 1.97
CA ASN A 114 -12.68 -2.72 2.08
C ASN A 114 -12.34 -1.97 0.78
N ILE A 115 -12.42 -2.65 -0.37
CA ILE A 115 -11.94 -2.15 -1.66
C ILE A 115 -12.61 -0.85 -2.11
N GLU A 116 -13.86 -0.63 -1.70
CA GLU A 116 -14.62 0.59 -2.00
C GLU A 116 -14.09 1.83 -1.26
N LEU A 117 -13.32 1.64 -0.18
CA LEU A 117 -12.68 2.72 0.57
C LEU A 117 -11.31 3.11 -0.01
N LEU A 118 -10.75 2.30 -0.93
CA LEU A 118 -9.47 2.56 -1.58
C LEU A 118 -9.65 3.50 -2.77
N ASP A 119 -9.77 4.79 -2.48
CA ASP A 119 -9.88 5.86 -3.48
C ASP A 119 -8.79 6.94 -3.31
N ASP A 120 -8.85 7.99 -4.14
CA ASP A 120 -7.87 9.08 -4.08
C ASP A 120 -7.90 9.85 -2.73
N LYS A 121 -9.02 9.83 -2.00
CA LYS A 121 -9.12 10.44 -0.66
C LYS A 121 -8.40 9.59 0.38
N PHE A 122 -8.33 8.27 0.21
CA PHE A 122 -7.55 7.41 1.08
C PHE A 122 -6.07 7.82 1.10
N ALA A 123 -5.53 8.24 -0.05
CA ALA A 123 -4.18 8.78 -0.14
C ALA A 123 -4.00 10.09 0.66
N GLU A 124 -5.03 10.94 0.73
CA GLU A 124 -5.03 12.14 1.58
C GLU A 124 -5.14 11.81 3.06
N VAL A 125 -5.98 10.84 3.42
CA VAL A 125 -6.10 10.31 4.78
C VAL A 125 -4.75 9.77 5.27
N LEU A 126 -4.07 8.96 4.44
CA LEU A 126 -2.71 8.48 4.72
C LEU A 126 -1.75 9.65 4.96
N ARG A 127 -1.69 10.64 4.06
CA ARG A 127 -0.78 11.79 4.24
C ARG A 127 -1.02 12.53 5.56
N ASN A 128 -2.27 12.83 5.87
CA ASN A 128 -2.63 13.57 7.08
C ASN A 128 -2.31 12.76 8.34
N TRP A 129 -2.65 11.46 8.34
CA TRP A 129 -2.34 10.57 9.45
C TRP A 129 -0.83 10.51 9.71
N VAL A 130 0.00 10.41 8.66
CA VAL A 130 1.45 10.36 8.82
C VAL A 130 1.99 11.65 9.42
N ILE A 131 1.50 12.82 8.98
CA ILE A 131 1.88 14.12 9.55
C ILE A 131 1.55 14.16 11.05
N ASP A 132 0.32 13.78 11.41
CA ASP A 132 -0.15 13.80 12.79
C ASP A 132 0.64 12.82 13.66
N ALA A 133 0.86 11.59 13.17
CA ALA A 133 1.60 10.55 13.87
C ALA A 133 3.05 10.99 14.15
N ILE A 134 3.79 11.44 13.12
CA ILE A 134 5.18 11.91 13.29
C ILE A 134 5.25 13.07 14.28
N SER A 135 4.30 14.00 14.25
CA SER A 135 4.30 15.17 15.14
C SER A 135 4.16 14.81 16.63
N GLN A 136 3.60 13.64 16.94
CA GLN A 136 3.33 13.15 18.29
C GLN A 136 4.32 12.07 18.74
N SER A 137 5.15 11.58 17.83
CA SER A 137 6.10 10.49 18.08
C SER A 137 7.48 10.97 18.49
N SER A 138 8.20 10.13 19.24
CA SER A 138 9.65 10.25 19.36
C SER A 138 10.35 9.95 18.03
N THR A 139 11.64 10.25 17.92
CA THR A 139 12.43 9.90 16.72
C THR A 139 12.40 8.41 16.40
N GLU A 140 12.51 7.56 17.42
CA GLU A 140 12.49 6.09 17.27
C GLU A 140 11.12 5.61 16.80
N GLN A 141 10.04 6.06 17.44
CA GLN A 141 8.68 5.72 17.02
C GLN A 141 8.37 6.21 15.60
N GLY A 142 8.87 7.39 15.22
CA GLY A 142 8.72 7.91 13.86
C GLY A 142 9.39 7.03 12.81
N GLU A 143 10.47 6.33 13.17
CA GLU A 143 11.19 5.42 12.27
C GLU A 143 10.44 4.11 12.07
N ASP A 144 9.87 3.55 13.15
CA ASP A 144 9.03 2.35 13.08
C ASP A 144 7.76 2.60 12.25
N ILE A 145 7.13 3.77 12.46
CA ILE A 145 6.00 4.23 11.65
C ILE A 145 6.40 4.34 10.18
N ALA A 146 7.55 4.95 9.88
CA ALA A 146 8.04 5.08 8.51
C ALA A 146 8.29 3.73 7.84
N ALA A 147 8.84 2.77 8.57
CA ALA A 147 9.11 1.43 8.07
C ALA A 147 7.79 0.74 7.69
N THR A 148 6.81 0.79 8.59
CA THR A 148 5.47 0.22 8.38
C THR A 148 4.77 0.84 7.18
N ILE A 149 4.82 2.17 7.04
CA ILE A 149 4.25 2.86 5.87
C ILE A 149 4.95 2.45 4.58
N GLY A 150 6.28 2.30 4.59
CA GLY A 150 7.04 1.86 3.42
C GLY A 150 6.63 0.46 2.95
N ILE A 151 6.46 -0.47 3.89
CA ILE A 151 6.00 -1.83 3.63
C ILE A 151 4.55 -1.82 3.11
N PHE A 152 3.64 -1.12 3.79
CA PHE A 152 2.25 -0.98 3.37
C PHE A 152 2.12 -0.37 1.96
N SER A 153 2.93 0.65 1.67
CA SER A 153 2.99 1.29 0.36
C SER A 153 3.41 0.31 -0.74
N SER A 154 4.32 -0.62 -0.44
CA SER A 154 4.72 -1.70 -1.35
C SER A 154 3.59 -2.68 -1.59
N LEU A 155 2.88 -3.05 -0.52
CA LEU A 155 1.73 -3.96 -0.60
C LEU A 155 0.60 -3.37 -1.42
N ILE A 156 0.19 -2.12 -1.16
CA ILE A 156 -0.88 -1.49 -1.93
C ILE A 156 -0.44 -1.23 -3.37
N GLN A 157 0.85 -0.96 -3.63
CA GLN A 157 1.40 -0.91 -4.98
C GLN A 157 1.30 -2.26 -5.69
N GLU A 158 1.46 -3.39 -5.02
CA GLU A 158 1.39 -4.72 -5.66
C GLU A 158 -0.01 -5.35 -5.60
N PHE A 159 -0.93 -4.75 -4.84
CA PHE A 159 -2.27 -5.26 -4.65
C PHE A 159 -3.01 -5.41 -5.99
N PRO A 160 -3.39 -6.64 -6.38
CA PRO A 160 -3.89 -6.93 -7.73
C PRO A 160 -5.36 -6.56 -7.93
N LEU A 161 -6.08 -6.25 -6.86
CA LEU A 161 -7.50 -5.90 -6.87
C LEU A 161 -7.69 -4.39 -6.70
N GLY A 162 -8.92 -3.93 -6.96
CA GLY A 162 -9.28 -2.51 -6.88
C GLY A 162 -8.89 -1.75 -8.13
N LYS A 163 -8.95 -0.42 -8.04
CA LYS A 163 -8.58 0.44 -9.17
C LYS A 163 -7.08 0.73 -9.09
N ARG A 164 -6.32 0.25 -10.08
CA ARG A 164 -4.87 0.47 -10.21
C ARG A 164 -4.47 1.93 -10.00
N VAL A 165 -5.27 2.86 -10.51
CA VAL A 165 -5.03 4.30 -10.35
C VAL A 165 -5.02 4.71 -8.87
N HIS A 166 -5.96 4.25 -8.06
CA HIS A 166 -6.03 4.59 -6.64
C HIS A 166 -4.90 3.90 -5.85
N ASN A 167 -4.63 2.62 -6.12
CA ASN A 167 -3.54 1.88 -5.50
C ASN A 167 -2.19 2.60 -5.69
N LEU A 168 -1.92 3.10 -6.89
CA LEU A 168 -0.71 3.86 -7.20
C LEU A 168 -0.67 5.22 -6.47
N GLU A 169 -1.77 5.96 -6.40
CA GLU A 169 -1.80 7.24 -5.67
C GLU A 169 -1.60 7.04 -4.16
N ILE A 170 -2.14 5.96 -3.59
CA ILE A 170 -1.94 5.61 -2.17
C ILE A 170 -0.49 5.22 -1.91
N ALA A 171 0.11 4.37 -2.76
CA ALA A 171 1.53 4.00 -2.64
C ALA A 171 2.45 5.22 -2.74
N ILE A 172 2.23 6.09 -3.74
CA ILE A 172 3.00 7.32 -3.91
C ILE A 172 2.88 8.20 -2.67
N ALA A 173 1.66 8.37 -2.14
CA ALA A 173 1.42 9.14 -0.92
C ALA A 173 2.25 8.63 0.26
N GLY A 174 2.26 7.32 0.50
CA GLY A 174 3.02 6.73 1.59
C GLY A 174 4.54 6.89 1.41
N TYR A 175 5.07 6.59 0.22
CA TYR A 175 6.51 6.78 -0.06
C TYR A 175 6.97 8.24 0.03
N GLU A 176 6.16 9.19 -0.44
CA GLU A 176 6.46 10.61 -0.33
C GLU A 176 6.43 11.08 1.13
N SER A 177 5.46 10.60 1.91
CA SER A 177 5.32 10.96 3.32
C SER A 177 6.49 10.51 4.20
N ILE A 178 7.15 9.40 3.87
CA ILE A 178 8.30 8.89 4.64
C ILE A 178 9.66 9.38 4.11
N HIS A 179 9.68 10.11 2.99
CA HIS A 179 10.92 10.55 2.33
C HIS A 179 11.83 11.37 3.25
N SER A 180 11.25 12.19 4.14
CA SER A 180 12.02 13.02 5.07
C SER A 180 12.50 12.28 6.32
N LEU A 181 11.98 11.07 6.59
CA LEU A 181 12.34 10.28 7.78
C LEU A 181 13.51 9.35 7.49
N PHE A 182 13.44 8.63 6.36
CA PHE A 182 14.58 7.87 5.86
C PHE A 182 15.48 8.77 5.06
N THR A 183 16.47 9.38 5.71
CA THR A 183 17.48 10.18 5.00
C THR A 183 18.62 9.29 4.50
N HIS A 184 19.22 9.68 3.38
CA HIS A 184 20.39 9.01 2.81
C HIS A 184 21.51 8.76 3.84
N ASP A 185 21.72 9.69 4.77
CA ASP A 185 22.85 9.63 5.70
C ASP A 185 22.61 8.70 6.90
N LYS A 186 21.34 8.53 7.31
CA LYS A 186 20.97 7.74 8.49
C LYS A 186 20.50 6.33 8.11
N TYR A 187 19.79 6.21 7.00
CA TYR A 187 19.14 4.97 6.54
C TYR A 187 19.34 4.78 5.03
N PRO A 188 20.59 4.61 4.56
CA PRO A 188 20.89 4.59 3.13
C PRO A 188 20.13 3.50 2.37
N GLU A 189 19.98 2.32 2.95
CA GLU A 189 19.31 1.17 2.33
C GLU A 189 17.80 1.38 2.23
N GLN A 190 17.14 1.74 3.33
CA GLN A 190 15.70 2.02 3.35
C GLN A 190 15.35 3.22 2.46
N TRP A 191 16.21 4.25 2.46
CA TRP A 191 16.04 5.39 1.57
C TRP A 191 16.14 4.97 0.10
N ALA A 192 17.14 4.16 -0.27
CA ALA A 192 17.31 3.71 -1.65
C ALA A 192 16.19 2.76 -2.11
N ALA A 193 15.74 1.86 -1.24
CA ALA A 193 14.58 1.00 -1.49
C ALA A 193 13.30 1.84 -1.69
N THR A 194 13.07 2.84 -0.84
CA THR A 194 11.94 3.79 -0.98
C THR A 194 12.03 4.56 -2.30
N GLN A 195 13.22 5.05 -2.67
CA GLN A 195 13.42 5.71 -3.97
C GLN A 195 13.16 4.77 -5.15
N TYR A 196 13.62 3.52 -5.08
CA TYR A 196 13.36 2.56 -6.14
C TYR A 196 11.85 2.29 -6.31
N ASN A 197 11.14 2.05 -5.22
CA ASN A 197 9.71 1.76 -5.24
C ASN A 197 8.89 2.98 -5.69
N LEU A 198 9.20 4.17 -5.18
CA LEU A 198 8.61 5.42 -5.63
C LEU A 198 8.86 5.67 -7.12
N GLY A 199 10.06 5.31 -7.61
CA GLY A 199 10.37 5.35 -9.03
C GLY A 199 9.47 4.44 -9.87
N ASN A 200 9.24 3.21 -9.42
CA ASN A 200 8.30 2.27 -10.05
C ASN A 200 6.87 2.82 -10.04
N ALA A 201 6.40 3.30 -8.89
CA ALA A 201 5.07 3.86 -8.75
C ALA A 201 4.86 5.06 -9.69
N TYR A 202 5.86 5.94 -9.82
CA TYR A 202 5.83 7.04 -10.78
C TYR A 202 5.88 6.59 -12.24
N GLY A 203 6.67 5.56 -12.57
CA GLY A 203 6.73 4.99 -13.92
C GLY A 203 5.38 4.43 -14.38
N ASP A 204 4.64 3.83 -13.46
CA ASP A 204 3.32 3.22 -13.67
C ASP A 204 2.15 4.20 -13.51
N ARG A 205 2.39 5.38 -12.92
CA ARG A 205 1.34 6.32 -12.52
C ARG A 205 0.45 6.73 -13.69
N ILE A 206 -0.85 6.50 -13.52
CA ILE A 206 -1.90 6.76 -14.51
C ILE A 206 -2.32 8.24 -14.49
N ASN A 207 -2.40 8.85 -13.32
CA ASN A 207 -2.81 10.25 -13.14
C ASN A 207 -1.67 11.23 -13.41
N GLY A 208 -2.03 12.48 -13.73
CA GLY A 208 -1.09 13.57 -13.99
C GLY A 208 -0.45 13.51 -15.37
N GLU A 209 0.50 14.42 -15.63
CA GLU A 209 1.20 14.44 -16.90
C GLU A 209 2.23 13.32 -16.99
N LYS A 210 2.04 12.40 -17.95
CA LYS A 210 2.98 11.29 -18.20
C LYS A 210 4.43 11.76 -18.34
N ALA A 211 4.66 12.92 -18.96
CA ALA A 211 6.00 13.47 -19.11
C ALA A 211 6.64 13.81 -17.75
N GLU A 212 5.88 14.35 -16.80
CA GLU A 212 6.37 14.70 -15.47
C GLU A 212 6.57 13.48 -14.59
N ASN A 213 5.64 12.53 -14.64
CA ASN A 213 5.76 11.24 -13.94
C ASN A 213 7.05 10.50 -14.34
N ILE A 214 7.40 10.49 -15.63
CA ILE A 214 8.64 9.87 -16.11
C ILE A 214 9.89 10.61 -15.60
N GLU A 215 9.89 11.95 -15.52
CA GLU A 215 11.04 12.67 -14.93
C GLU A 215 11.19 12.36 -13.44
N LYS A 216 10.08 12.27 -12.69
CA LYS A 216 10.10 11.87 -11.28
C LYS A 216 10.64 10.45 -11.11
N ALA A 217 10.18 9.50 -11.93
CA ALA A 217 10.69 8.13 -11.92
C ALA A 217 12.21 8.07 -12.17
N ILE A 218 12.71 8.80 -13.19
CA ILE A 218 14.15 8.89 -13.48
C ILE A 218 14.92 9.45 -12.28
N HIS A 219 14.42 10.52 -11.66
CA HIS A 219 15.05 11.12 -10.48
C HIS A 219 15.15 10.14 -9.31
N CYS A 220 14.05 9.42 -9.03
CA CYS A 220 13.99 8.41 -7.99
C CYS A 220 14.97 7.26 -8.24
N TYR A 221 15.00 6.70 -9.45
CA TYR A 221 15.96 5.66 -9.81
C TYR A 221 17.42 6.12 -9.72
N GLN A 222 17.74 7.34 -10.17
CA GLN A 222 19.08 7.91 -10.02
C GLN A 222 19.47 8.10 -8.55
N SER A 223 18.52 8.43 -7.70
CA SER A 223 18.72 8.51 -6.26
C SER A 223 19.00 7.13 -5.66
N ALA A 224 18.22 6.11 -5.99
CA ALA A 224 18.45 4.73 -5.52
C ALA A 224 19.85 4.19 -5.88
N LEU A 225 20.36 4.51 -7.09
CA LEU A 225 21.70 4.11 -7.54
C LEU A 225 22.86 4.73 -6.73
N LYS A 226 22.62 5.69 -5.84
CA LYS A 226 23.66 6.22 -4.94
C LYS A 226 24.06 5.20 -3.86
N VAL A 227 23.18 4.24 -3.55
CA VAL A 227 23.38 3.23 -2.51
C VAL A 227 23.38 1.82 -3.12
N HIS A 228 22.41 1.53 -4.00
CA HIS A 228 22.38 0.27 -4.73
C HIS A 228 23.43 0.32 -5.83
N THR A 229 24.65 -0.15 -5.55
CA THR A 229 25.72 -0.30 -6.53
C THR A 229 25.84 -1.74 -7.00
N ARG A 230 26.56 -1.96 -8.09
CA ARG A 230 26.79 -3.30 -8.64
C ARG A 230 27.49 -4.22 -7.64
N GLU A 231 28.34 -3.66 -6.78
CA GLU A 231 29.17 -4.42 -5.85
C GLU A 231 28.41 -4.85 -4.59
N THR A 232 27.54 -3.99 -4.08
CA THR A 232 26.79 -4.22 -2.83
C THR A 232 25.41 -4.84 -3.08
N TYR A 233 24.74 -4.40 -4.15
CA TYR A 233 23.36 -4.77 -4.49
C TYR A 233 23.24 -5.09 -5.98
N PRO A 234 23.94 -6.13 -6.49
CA PRO A 234 24.03 -6.39 -7.93
C PRO A 234 22.67 -6.57 -8.61
N TYR A 235 21.73 -7.24 -7.94
CA TYR A 235 20.40 -7.52 -8.48
C TYR A 235 19.56 -6.24 -8.57
N GLU A 236 19.45 -5.50 -7.46
CA GLU A 236 18.70 -4.25 -7.38
C GLU A 236 19.29 -3.19 -8.33
N TRP A 237 20.62 -3.09 -8.39
CA TRP A 237 21.33 -2.20 -9.31
C TRP A 237 20.96 -2.48 -10.77
N ALA A 238 20.91 -3.75 -11.17
CA ALA A 238 20.54 -4.15 -12.52
C ALA A 238 19.06 -3.92 -12.82
N MET A 239 18.17 -4.18 -11.84
CA MET A 239 16.74 -3.85 -11.94
C MET A 239 16.50 -2.34 -12.11
N ILE A 240 17.18 -1.50 -11.32
CA ILE A 240 17.09 -0.04 -11.45
C ILE A 240 17.56 0.40 -12.83
N HIS A 241 18.64 -0.17 -13.35
CA HIS A 241 19.09 0.12 -14.71
C HIS A 241 18.09 -0.31 -15.78
N ASN A 242 17.48 -1.49 -15.67
CA ASN A 242 16.41 -1.88 -16.59
C ASN A 242 15.25 -0.86 -16.56
N ASN A 243 14.84 -0.41 -15.37
CA ASN A 243 13.72 0.52 -15.23
C ASN A 243 14.07 1.94 -15.72
N LEU A 244 15.31 2.41 -15.52
CA LEU A 244 15.84 3.62 -16.16
C LEU A 244 15.81 3.51 -17.68
N GLY A 245 16.19 2.35 -18.23
CA GLY A 245 16.08 2.07 -19.65
C GLY A 245 14.66 2.30 -20.17
N THR A 246 13.68 1.75 -19.46
CA THR A 246 12.25 1.89 -19.78
C THR A 246 11.80 3.34 -19.66
N ALA A 247 12.15 4.03 -18.57
CA ALA A 247 11.81 5.43 -18.37
C ALA A 247 12.37 6.33 -19.48
N TYR A 248 13.65 6.19 -19.84
CA TYR A 248 14.24 6.94 -20.95
C TYR A 248 13.63 6.57 -22.31
N SER A 249 13.30 5.29 -22.54
CA SER A 249 12.63 4.88 -23.77
C SER A 249 11.24 5.54 -23.91
N ASN A 250 10.55 5.77 -22.80
CA ASN A 250 9.22 6.41 -22.76
C ASN A 250 9.28 7.94 -22.66
N ARG A 251 10.42 8.51 -22.31
CA ARG A 251 10.62 9.94 -22.12
C ARG A 251 10.37 10.73 -23.41
N VAL A 252 9.50 11.74 -23.30
CA VAL A 252 9.10 12.64 -24.39
C VAL A 252 9.85 13.97 -24.39
N LYS A 253 10.40 14.39 -23.24
CA LYS A 253 11.27 15.57 -23.13
C LYS A 253 12.62 15.30 -23.76
N GLU A 254 13.31 16.34 -24.21
CA GLU A 254 14.60 16.28 -24.93
C GLU A 254 14.53 15.53 -26.28
N ASN A 255 15.69 15.41 -26.94
CA ASN A 255 15.80 14.74 -28.23
C ASN A 255 15.55 13.22 -28.09
N LYS A 256 14.60 12.69 -28.85
CA LYS A 256 14.22 11.28 -28.79
C LYS A 256 15.39 10.32 -29.08
N MET A 257 16.30 10.65 -30.00
CA MET A 257 17.46 9.80 -30.27
C MET A 257 18.42 9.75 -29.06
N GLN A 258 18.63 10.89 -28.37
CA GLN A 258 19.42 10.93 -27.14
C GLN A 258 18.77 10.08 -26.04
N ASN A 259 17.46 10.15 -25.87
CA ASN A 259 16.73 9.31 -24.92
C ASN A 259 16.85 7.82 -25.25
N LEU A 260 16.73 7.43 -26.53
CA LEU A 260 16.91 6.04 -26.95
C LEU A 260 18.35 5.55 -26.73
N ASN A 261 19.36 6.41 -26.89
CA ASN A 261 20.73 6.07 -26.57
C ASN A 261 20.93 5.85 -25.06
N LYS A 262 20.38 6.73 -24.22
CA LYS A 262 20.37 6.54 -22.75
C LYS A 262 19.66 5.23 -22.38
N ALA A 263 18.53 4.93 -23.01
CA ALA A 263 17.80 3.68 -22.77
C ALA A 263 18.62 2.43 -23.11
N SER A 264 19.20 2.38 -24.31
CA SER A 264 20.09 1.29 -24.75
C SER A 264 21.23 1.06 -23.77
N HIS A 265 21.90 2.13 -23.36
CA HIS A 265 23.01 2.07 -22.41
C HIS A 265 22.59 1.46 -21.08
N HIS A 266 21.43 1.85 -20.55
CA HIS A 266 20.93 1.32 -19.29
C HIS A 266 20.52 -0.16 -19.39
N TYR A 267 19.90 -0.60 -20.48
CA TYR A 267 19.63 -2.03 -20.68
C TYR A 267 20.91 -2.85 -20.83
N GLU A 268 21.91 -2.35 -21.57
CA GLU A 268 23.24 -2.98 -21.68
C GLU A 268 23.92 -3.08 -20.31
N THR A 269 23.73 -2.08 -19.46
CA THR A 269 24.28 -2.04 -18.10
C THR A 269 23.60 -3.06 -17.18
N ALA A 270 22.27 -3.21 -17.24
CA ALA A 270 21.54 -4.26 -16.52
C ALA A 270 22.01 -5.67 -16.91
N LEU A 271 22.33 -5.88 -18.20
CA LEU A 271 22.83 -7.16 -18.73
C LEU A 271 24.24 -7.54 -18.26
N LEU A 272 24.95 -6.66 -17.53
CA LEU A 272 26.21 -7.01 -16.85
C LEU A 272 26.00 -7.90 -15.62
N VAL A 273 24.76 -7.99 -15.12
CA VAL A 273 24.36 -8.84 -13.98
C VAL A 273 23.26 -9.82 -14.39
N HIS A 274 22.21 -9.33 -15.07
CA HIS A 274 21.17 -10.19 -15.62
C HIS A 274 21.73 -10.94 -16.81
N THR A 275 22.06 -12.22 -16.62
CA THR A 275 22.63 -13.09 -17.65
C THR A 275 21.68 -14.26 -17.92
N GLN A 276 21.87 -14.96 -19.02
CA GLN A 276 21.05 -16.15 -19.28
C GLN A 276 21.21 -17.23 -18.20
N GLN A 277 22.39 -17.30 -17.56
CA GLN A 277 22.67 -18.26 -16.49
C GLN A 277 22.15 -17.79 -15.13
N ALA A 278 22.27 -16.50 -14.83
CA ALA A 278 21.83 -15.88 -13.59
C ALA A 278 20.76 -14.84 -13.90
N TYR A 279 19.52 -15.05 -13.43
CA TYR A 279 18.36 -14.21 -13.71
C TYR A 279 17.85 -14.32 -15.16
N PRO A 280 17.43 -15.53 -15.62
CA PRO A 280 17.06 -15.78 -17.01
C PRO A 280 15.85 -14.96 -17.48
N ASP A 281 14.89 -14.68 -16.59
CA ASP A 281 13.68 -13.92 -16.90
C ASP A 281 14.00 -12.43 -17.05
N GLU A 282 14.82 -11.89 -16.15
CA GLU A 282 15.29 -10.51 -16.18
C GLU A 282 16.23 -10.26 -17.37
N TRP A 283 17.09 -11.24 -17.69
CA TRP A 283 17.92 -11.20 -18.89
C TRP A 283 17.07 -11.12 -20.16
N LYS A 284 16.04 -11.98 -20.26
CA LYS A 284 15.12 -11.99 -21.40
C LYS A 284 14.37 -10.66 -21.52
N MET A 285 13.90 -10.11 -20.40
CA MET A 285 13.25 -8.80 -20.34
C MET A 285 14.18 -7.70 -20.87
N ALA A 286 15.40 -7.61 -20.32
CA ALA A 286 16.37 -6.58 -20.71
C ALA A 286 16.79 -6.71 -22.19
N GLN A 287 16.99 -7.93 -22.70
CA GLN A 287 17.27 -8.19 -24.12
C GLN A 287 16.13 -7.73 -25.03
N ASN A 288 14.89 -8.07 -24.68
CA ASN A 288 13.72 -7.67 -25.47
C ASN A 288 13.58 -6.14 -25.53
N ASN A 289 13.77 -5.48 -24.38
CA ASN A 289 13.71 -4.02 -24.29
C ASN A 289 14.84 -3.35 -25.11
N LEU A 290 16.06 -3.87 -25.01
CA LEU A 290 17.20 -3.41 -25.80
C LEU A 290 16.96 -3.56 -27.30
N ALA A 291 16.43 -4.72 -27.73
CA ALA A 291 16.09 -4.97 -29.13
C ALA A 291 15.04 -3.97 -29.64
N ALA A 292 13.99 -3.71 -28.85
CA ALA A 292 12.94 -2.75 -29.20
C ALA A 292 13.49 -1.32 -29.35
N VAL A 293 14.36 -0.88 -28.44
CA VAL A 293 15.02 0.44 -28.53
C VAL A 293 15.93 0.55 -29.74
N ASN A 294 16.71 -0.50 -30.05
CA ASN A 294 17.58 -0.50 -31.21
C ASN A 294 16.81 -0.49 -32.54
N GLN A 295 15.66 -1.17 -32.60
CA GLN A 295 14.77 -1.08 -33.75
C GLN A 295 14.25 0.36 -33.94
N GLN A 296 13.81 1.03 -32.87
CA GLN A 296 13.37 2.43 -32.94
C GLN A 296 14.48 3.39 -33.38
N LYS A 297 15.72 3.15 -32.93
CA LYS A 297 16.90 3.92 -33.36
C LYS A 297 17.14 3.77 -34.86
N ALA A 298 17.15 2.54 -35.38
CA ALA A 298 17.37 2.26 -36.79
C ALA A 298 16.30 2.89 -37.69
N GLN A 299 15.02 2.77 -37.32
CA GLN A 299 13.91 3.39 -38.06
C GLN A 299 14.08 4.92 -38.17
N ARG A 300 14.54 5.56 -37.09
CA ARG A 300 14.75 7.00 -37.08
C ARG A 300 15.93 7.43 -37.96
N ILE A 301 17.03 6.68 -37.97
CA ILE A 301 18.17 6.97 -38.84
C ILE A 301 17.75 6.89 -40.32
N ASN A 302 17.02 5.82 -40.68
CA ASN A 302 16.54 5.63 -42.05
C ASN A 302 15.60 6.75 -42.51
N ILE A 303 14.72 7.26 -41.63
CA ILE A 303 13.85 8.40 -41.95
C ILE A 303 14.66 9.66 -42.29
N HIS A 304 15.75 9.93 -41.56
CA HIS A 304 16.58 11.11 -41.84
C HIS A 304 17.33 10.94 -43.17
N GLN A 305 17.88 9.75 -43.44
CA GLN A 305 18.56 9.45 -44.71
C GLN A 305 17.64 9.45 -45.94
N SER A 306 16.33 9.22 -45.76
CA SER A 306 15.34 9.27 -46.85
C SER A 306 14.82 10.69 -47.16
N ARG A 307 15.20 11.69 -46.36
CA ARG A 307 14.74 13.08 -46.46
C ARG A 307 15.81 14.04 -47.00
N ASP A 308 17.05 13.57 -47.10
CA ASP A 308 18.21 14.26 -47.68
C ASP A 308 18.47 13.77 -49.11
#